data_AF-A0A925HWA2-F1
#
_entry.id   AF-A0A925HWA2-F1
#
_cell.length_a   1.000
_cell.length_b   1.000
_cell.length_c   1.000
_cell.angle_alpha   90.00
_cell.angle_beta   90.00
_cell.angle_gamma   90.00
#
_symmetry.space_group_name_H-M   'P 1'
#
loop_
_entity.id
_entity.type
_entity.pdbx_description
1 polymer ?
#
loop_
_entity_poly.entity_id
_entity_poly.type
_entity_poly.pdbx_seq_one_letter_code
_entity_poly.pdbx_strand_id
1 'polypeptide(L)' 'PEEGLYMLRYHSFYSWHREGEYSYLLDDHDREMLKWVKLFNPYDLYSKNPTPPVWSELKPYYEDLVAKYLPDTIRF' A
#
# COMPACT_ATOMS: atom_id res chain seq x y z
N PRO A 1 -3.89 -8.16 -7.19
CA PRO A 1 -2.61 -8.92 -7.22
C PRO A 1 -2.11 -9.09 -5.79
N GLU A 2 -1.25 -10.08 -5.53
CA GLU A 2 -0.76 -10.39 -4.18
C GLU A 2 0.06 -9.24 -3.60
N GLU A 3 0.94 -8.65 -4.40
CA GLU A 3 1.81 -7.53 -4.03
C GLU A 3 1.01 -6.34 -3.49
N GLY A 4 -0.16 -6.08 -4.09
CA GLY A 4 -1.05 -5.01 -3.66
C GLY A 4 -1.67 -5.24 -2.29
N LEU A 5 -1.99 -6.48 -1.97
CA LEU A 5 -2.49 -6.86 -0.64
C LEU A 5 -1.36 -6.89 0.38
N TYR A 6 -0.19 -7.39 -0.03
CA TYR A 6 0.97 -7.52 0.83
C TYR A 6 1.50 -6.15 1.27
N MET A 7 1.64 -5.19 0.33
CA MET A 7 2.04 -3.82 0.69
C MET A 7 1.03 -3.16 1.64
N LEU A 8 -0.27 -3.33 1.43
CA LEU A 8 -1.30 -2.81 2.34
C LEU A 8 -1.28 -3.48 3.72
N ARG A 9 -0.89 -4.75 3.80
CA ARG A 9 -0.80 -5.47 5.08
C ARG A 9 0.39 -5.01 5.93
N TYR A 10 1.52 -4.70 5.29
CA TYR A 10 2.79 -4.47 5.98
C TYR A 10 3.35 -3.04 5.84
N HIS A 11 2.64 -2.09 5.23
CA HIS A 11 3.14 -0.70 5.05
C HIS A 11 3.44 0.04 6.36
N SER A 12 2.88 -0.43 7.48
CA SER A 12 3.11 0.13 8.81
C SER A 12 4.26 -0.57 9.58
N PHE A 13 4.83 -1.65 9.04
CA PHE A 13 5.85 -2.45 9.73
C PHE A 13 7.27 -1.88 9.55
N TYR A 14 7.50 -0.66 10.03
CA TYR A 14 8.75 0.09 9.83
C TYR A 14 9.99 -0.62 10.36
N SER A 15 9.89 -1.29 11.50
CA SER A 15 11.00 -2.08 12.05
C SER A 15 11.54 -3.08 11.03
N TRP A 16 10.68 -3.67 10.21
CA TRP A 16 11.10 -4.55 9.13
C TRP A 16 11.52 -3.79 7.87
N HIS A 17 10.59 -3.07 7.23
CA HIS A 17 10.83 -2.57 5.88
C HIS A 17 11.77 -1.37 5.79
N ARG A 18 12.05 -0.71 6.93
CA ARG A 18 13.00 0.41 7.03
C ARG A 18 14.22 0.06 7.88
N GLU A 19 14.01 -0.45 9.09
CA GLU A 19 15.12 -0.68 10.05
C GLU A 19 15.81 -2.04 9.88
N GLY A 20 15.23 -2.99 9.13
CA GLY A 20 15.84 -4.28 8.84
C GLY A 20 15.73 -5.32 9.97
N GLU A 21 14.89 -5.06 10.96
CA GLU A 21 14.62 -5.95 12.10
C GLU A 21 13.74 -7.14 11.72
N TYR A 22 13.59 -8.08 12.66
CA TYR A 22 12.73 -9.27 12.55
C TYR A 22 13.12 -10.27 11.46
N SER A 23 14.35 -10.22 10.94
CA SER A 23 14.84 -11.11 9.88
C SER A 23 14.76 -12.61 10.21
N TYR A 24 14.70 -12.97 11.49
CA TYR A 24 14.53 -14.33 12.00
C TYR A 24 13.09 -14.86 11.90
N LEU A 25 12.11 -13.98 11.67
CA LEU A 25 10.71 -14.35 11.42
C LEU A 25 10.38 -14.42 9.92
N LEU A 26 11.26 -13.90 9.05
CA LEU A 26 10.99 -13.79 7.62
C LEU A 26 11.33 -15.07 6.86
N ASP A 27 10.41 -15.50 6.00
CA ASP A 27 10.66 -16.53 4.99
C ASP A 27 11.17 -15.94 3.67
N ASP A 28 11.31 -16.78 2.64
CA ASP A 28 11.76 -16.34 1.31
C ASP A 28 10.72 -15.45 0.61
N HIS A 29 9.44 -15.69 0.84
CA HIS A 29 8.36 -14.91 0.25
C HIS A 29 8.35 -13.48 0.80
N ASP A 30 8.52 -13.31 2.11
CA ASP A 30 8.65 -11.98 2.73
C ASP A 30 9.83 -11.20 2.14
N ARG A 31 10.96 -11.88 1.93
CA ARG A 31 12.17 -11.28 1.34
C ARG A 31 11.93 -10.82 -0.10
N GLU A 32 11.18 -11.58 -0.89
CA GLU A 32 10.78 -11.20 -2.25
C GLU A 32 9.79 -10.03 -2.26
N MET A 33 8.88 -9.97 -1.28
CA MET A 33 7.84 -8.94 -1.19
C MET A 33 8.35 -7.59 -0.66
N LEU A 34 9.48 -7.57 0.04
CA LEU A 34 10.08 -6.36 0.62
C LEU A 34 10.22 -5.21 -0.41
N LYS A 35 10.54 -5.52 -1.67
CA LYS A 35 10.68 -4.51 -2.73
C LYS A 35 9.39 -3.73 -2.98
N TRP A 36 8.23 -4.39 -2.87
CA TRP A 36 6.92 -3.77 -3.10
C TRP A 36 6.50 -2.88 -1.94
N VAL A 37 6.75 -3.34 -0.70
CA VAL A 37 6.52 -2.53 0.51
C VAL A 37 7.39 -1.26 0.47
N LYS A 38 8.67 -1.40 0.13
CA LYS A 38 9.59 -0.26 -0.04
C LYS A 38 9.20 0.67 -1.18
N LEU A 39 8.67 0.14 -2.29
CA LEU A 39 8.21 0.96 -3.42
C LEU A 39 6.99 1.81 -3.04
N PHE A 40 6.06 1.26 -2.27
CA PHE A 40 4.86 1.97 -1.80
C PHE A 40 5.18 3.05 -0.76
N ASN A 41 6.13 2.79 0.15
CA ASN A 41 6.37 3.60 1.34
C ASN A 41 6.64 5.11 1.08
N PRO A 42 7.40 5.53 0.05
CA PRO A 42 7.59 6.95 -0.25
C PRO A 42 6.27 7.68 -0.57
N TYR A 43 5.33 7.00 -1.24
CA TYR A 43 4.04 7.59 -1.56
C TYR A 43 3.16 7.75 -0.31
N ASP A 44 3.15 6.76 0.58
CA ASP A 44 2.48 6.88 1.90
C ASP A 44 3.08 8.03 2.73
N LEU A 45 4.42 8.09 2.82
CA LEU A 45 5.09 9.02 3.71
C LEU A 45 5.13 10.46 3.19
N TYR A 46 5.51 10.65 1.92
CA TYR A 46 5.90 11.96 1.39
C TYR A 46 4.83 12.63 0.52
N SER A 47 3.66 12.00 0.32
CA SER A 47 2.51 12.66 -0.31
C SER A 47 1.67 13.49 0.66
N LYS A 48 1.97 13.43 1.97
CA LYS A 48 1.26 14.17 3.02
C LYS A 48 1.49 15.67 2.86
N ASN A 49 0.44 16.37 2.43
CA ASN A 49 0.46 17.82 2.19
C ASN A 49 -0.68 18.50 2.96
N PRO A 50 -0.45 19.64 3.65
CA PRO A 50 -1.52 20.42 4.27
C PRO A 50 -2.61 20.88 3.31
N THR A 51 -2.25 21.05 2.04
CA THR A 51 -3.19 21.33 0.95
C THR A 51 -3.63 20.02 0.32
N PRO A 52 -4.89 19.58 0.53
CA PRO A 52 -5.39 18.36 -0.07
C PRO A 52 -5.62 18.55 -1.57
N PRO A 53 -5.58 17.47 -2.36
CA PRO A 53 -5.95 17.52 -3.77
C PRO A 53 -7.46 17.80 -3.95
N VAL A 54 -7.82 18.33 -5.12
CA VAL A 54 -9.22 18.62 -5.47
C VAL A 54 -9.96 17.30 -5.74
N TRP A 55 -10.73 16.83 -4.76
CA TRP A 55 -11.40 15.53 -4.85
C TRP A 55 -12.36 15.40 -6.04
N SER A 56 -13.09 16.46 -6.39
CA SER A 56 -14.04 16.43 -7.51
C SER A 56 -13.39 16.13 -8.87
N GLU A 57 -12.12 16.48 -9.04
CA GLU A 57 -11.35 16.19 -10.26
C GLU A 57 -10.82 14.75 -10.27
N LEU A 58 -10.47 14.21 -9.10
CA LEU A 58 -9.90 12.88 -8.96
C LEU A 58 -10.94 11.76 -8.87
N LYS A 59 -12.12 12.08 -8.34
CA LYS A 59 -13.18 11.12 -8.02
C LYS A 59 -13.51 10.17 -9.19
N PRO A 60 -13.77 10.63 -10.43
CA PRO A 60 -14.14 9.73 -11.52
C PRO A 60 -13.07 8.67 -11.80
N TYR A 61 -11.81 9.07 -11.78
CA TYR A 61 -10.68 8.15 -11.99
C TYR A 61 -10.61 7.05 -10.93
N TYR A 62 -10.78 7.40 -9.65
CA TYR A 62 -10.76 6.40 -8.57
C TYR A 62 -12.01 5.53 -8.55
N GLU A 63 -13.19 6.06 -8.91
CA GLU A 63 -14.42 5.27 -9.05
C GLU A 63 -14.28 4.20 -10.15
N ASP A 64 -13.66 4.53 -11.30
CA ASP A 64 -13.37 3.57 -12.37
C ASP A 64 -12.43 2.45 -11.88
N LEU A 65 -11.43 2.79 -11.07
CA LEU A 65 -10.53 1.79 -10.47
C LEU A 65 -11.24 0.92 -9.45
N VAL A 66 -12.09 1.49 -8.61
CA VAL A 66 -12.89 0.74 -7.64
C VAL A 66 -13.81 -0.24 -8.37
N ALA A 67 -14.55 0.22 -9.38
CA ALA A 67 -15.43 -0.63 -10.18
C ALA A 67 -14.68 -1.75 -10.92
N LYS A 68 -13.41 -1.51 -11.30
CA LYS A 68 -12.56 -2.52 -11.95
C LYS A 68 -12.08 -3.60 -10.99
N TYR A 69 -11.76 -3.26 -9.75
CA TYR A 69 -11.03 -4.16 -8.83
C TYR A 69 -11.85 -4.67 -7.65
N LEU A 70 -12.98 -4.05 -7.32
CA LEU A 70 -13.80 -4.38 -6.15
C LEU A 70 -15.25 -4.64 -6.56
N PRO A 71 -15.99 -5.46 -5.80
CA PRO A 71 -17.43 -5.64 -6.02
C PRO A 71 -18.22 -4.39 -5.61
N ASP A 72 -19.42 -4.23 -6.18
CA ASP A 72 -20.33 -3.11 -5.90
C ASP A 72 -20.67 -2.96 -4.41
N THR A 73 -20.67 -4.06 -3.67
CA THR A 73 -20.91 -4.08 -2.22
C THR A 73 -19.82 -4.86 -1.51
N ILE A 74 -19.30 -4.29 -0.44
CA ILE A 74 -18.24 -4.85 0.39
C ILE A 74 -18.82 -5.15 1.77
N ARG A 75 -18.45 -6.30 2.34
CA ARG A 75 -18.76 -6.63 3.73
C ARG A 75 -17.63 -6.10 4.62
N PHE A 76 -18.01 -5.28 5.59
CA PHE A 76 -17.13 -4.76 6.64
C PHE A 76 -17.41 -5.44 7.97
#